data_AF-A0AAJ1BH38-F1
#
_entry.id   AF-A0AAJ1BH38-F1
#
_cell.length_a   1.000
_cell.length_b   1.000
_cell.length_c   1.000
_cell.angle_alpha   90.00
_cell.angle_beta   90.00
_cell.angle_gamma   90.00
#
_symmetry.space_group_name_H-M   'P 1'
#
loop_
_entity.id
_entity.type
_entity.pdbx_description
1 polymer ?
#
loop_
_entity_poly.entity_id
_entity_poly.type
_entity_poly.pdbx_seq_one_letter_code
_entity_poly.pdbx_strand_id
1 'polypeptide(L)'
;MLLPPLVPQLDNKATDVSAIKGDNPLIWPLLSLLQKSVQGWKVHHLATELQSQGLMHDLDPIPEKDLFKRNFLLMNALFELQDMLLPGQWVQTQAMDIRILRILPGDIDLIQHQEAGLKSYYLDWANYDTSSNVVRDMLESFWTSYKSYIGINGRVMHLTQALRVLELDVSASDREIRRQWRKLALKWHPDRQGGDAARFREVCEAWQTLRGRDSD
;
A
#
# COMPACT_ATOMS: atom_id res chain seq x y z
N MET A 1 11.41 48.46 25.63
CA MET A 1 11.67 47.67 24.41
C MET A 1 11.97 46.24 24.85
N LEU A 2 10.99 45.34 24.75
CA LEU A 2 11.15 43.93 25.08
C LEU A 2 11.62 43.18 23.83
N LEU A 3 12.72 42.44 23.96
CA LEU A 3 13.22 41.52 22.94
C LEU A 3 12.18 40.41 22.69
N PRO A 4 11.95 39.98 21.44
CA PRO A 4 11.11 38.82 21.16
C PRO A 4 11.80 37.52 21.62
N PRO A 5 11.04 36.47 21.99
CA PRO A 5 11.62 35.21 22.43
C PRO A 5 12.29 34.48 21.26
N LEU A 6 13.46 33.89 21.54
CA LEU A 6 14.15 32.98 20.63
C LEU A 6 13.23 31.79 20.30
N VAL A 7 12.83 31.68 19.03
CA VAL A 7 12.27 30.44 18.50
C VAL A 7 13.40 29.40 18.48
N PRO A 8 13.25 28.22 19.09
CA PRO A 8 14.23 27.16 18.95
C PRO A 8 14.26 26.74 17.49
N GLN A 9 15.41 26.92 16.83
CA GLN A 9 15.63 26.31 15.53
C GLN A 9 15.70 24.79 15.74
N LEU A 10 14.62 24.10 15.35
CA LEU A 10 14.67 22.67 15.16
C LEU A 10 15.69 22.38 14.06
N ASP A 11 16.77 21.70 14.44
CA ASP A 11 17.73 21.13 13.52
C ASP A 11 17.00 20.26 12.50
N ASN A 12 16.84 20.83 11.30
CA ASN A 12 16.16 20.22 10.18
C ASN A 12 17.11 19.20 9.53
N LYS A 13 17.36 18.08 10.20
CA LYS A 13 17.65 16.84 9.48
C LYS A 13 16.31 16.31 8.99
N ALA A 14 15.84 16.89 7.87
CA ALA A 14 14.78 16.34 7.06
C ALA A 14 15.19 14.90 6.71
N THR A 15 14.71 13.96 7.52
CA THR A 15 14.85 12.54 7.25
C THR A 15 13.86 12.32 6.14
N ASP A 16 14.33 11.96 4.95
CA ASP A 16 13.52 11.96 3.74
C ASP A 16 12.45 10.85 3.80
N VAL A 17 11.34 11.14 4.47
CA VAL A 17 10.16 10.26 4.57
C VAL A 17 9.48 10.14 3.20
N SER A 18 9.70 11.13 2.31
CA SER A 18 9.22 11.10 0.91
C SER A 18 9.93 10.04 0.07
N ALA A 19 11.11 9.58 0.49
CA ALA A 19 11.86 8.50 -0.16
C ALA A 19 11.34 7.09 0.18
N ILE A 20 10.36 6.94 1.07
CA ILE A 20 9.77 5.63 1.41
C ILE A 20 8.85 5.21 0.26
N LYS A 21 9.46 4.61 -0.76
CA LYS A 21 8.79 4.01 -1.91
C LYS A 21 8.43 2.54 -1.64
N GLY A 22 8.01 2.25 -0.41
CA GLY A 22 7.56 0.92 -0.01
C GLY A 22 6.11 0.71 -0.44
N ASP A 23 5.86 -0.28 -1.30
CA ASP A 23 4.49 -0.67 -1.63
C ASP A 23 3.77 -1.15 -0.35
N ASN A 24 2.59 -0.58 -0.10
CA ASN A 24 1.75 -0.95 1.02
C ASN A 24 1.18 -2.37 0.80
N PRO A 25 1.59 -3.38 1.60
CA PRO A 25 1.17 -4.77 1.38
C PRO A 25 -0.33 -5.00 1.58
N LEU A 26 -1.05 -4.06 2.22
CA LEU A 26 -2.49 -4.16 2.47
C LEU A 26 -3.33 -3.99 1.19
N ILE A 27 -2.73 -3.53 0.09
CA ILE A 27 -3.40 -3.37 -1.22
C ILE A 27 -4.11 -4.66 -1.64
N TRP A 28 -3.43 -5.81 -1.59
CA TRP A 28 -4.00 -7.09 -2.08
C TRP A 28 -5.01 -7.72 -1.12
N PRO A 29 -4.76 -7.76 0.21
CA PRO A 29 -5.79 -8.11 1.18
C PRO A 29 -7.04 -7.26 1.04
N LEU A 30 -6.91 -5.94 0.88
CA LEU A 30 -8.04 -5.04 0.67
C LEU A 30 -8.78 -5.34 -0.64
N LEU A 31 -8.05 -5.56 -1.74
CA LEU A 31 -8.67 -5.99 -2.99
C LEU A 31 -9.52 -7.25 -2.80
N SER A 32 -8.99 -8.24 -2.08
CA SER A 32 -9.69 -9.49 -1.77
C SER A 32 -10.97 -9.23 -0.97
N LEU A 33 -10.90 -8.40 0.08
CA LEU A 33 -12.06 -8.05 0.91
C LEU A 33 -13.14 -7.30 0.13
N LEU A 34 -12.73 -6.33 -0.69
CA LEU A 34 -13.65 -5.55 -1.50
C LEU A 34 -14.27 -6.36 -2.65
N GLN A 35 -13.60 -7.40 -3.14
CA GLN A 35 -14.15 -8.29 -4.17
C GLN A 35 -15.14 -9.33 -3.59
N LYS A 36 -14.97 -9.73 -2.33
CA LYS A 36 -15.85 -10.71 -1.66
C LYS A 36 -17.22 -10.15 -1.28
N SER A 37 -17.32 -8.85 -1.06
CA SER A 37 -18.58 -8.20 -0.65
C SER A 37 -19.16 -7.33 -1.76
N VAL A 38 -20.48 -7.41 -1.94
CA VAL A 38 -21.23 -6.46 -2.78
C VAL A 38 -21.66 -5.21 -2.00
N GLN A 39 -21.55 -5.23 -0.67
CA GLN A 39 -21.92 -4.12 0.22
C GLN A 39 -20.73 -3.21 0.48
N GLY A 40 -21.04 -1.93 0.69
CA GLY A 40 -20.07 -0.92 1.13
C GLY A 40 -19.44 -1.28 2.47
N TRP A 41 -18.12 -1.18 2.54
CA TRP A 41 -17.38 -1.34 3.78
C TRP A 41 -17.22 0.00 4.51
N LYS A 42 -17.16 -0.08 5.83
CA LYS A 42 -16.66 1.03 6.65
C LYS A 42 -15.18 0.83 6.92
N VAL A 43 -14.42 1.91 7.02
CA VAL A 43 -12.96 1.85 7.22
C VAL A 43 -12.56 1.02 8.45
N HIS A 44 -13.29 1.15 9.56
CA HIS A 44 -13.01 0.40 10.79
C HIS A 44 -13.39 -1.09 10.66
N HIS A 45 -14.39 -1.44 9.84
CA HIS A 45 -14.69 -2.85 9.55
C HIS A 45 -13.56 -3.49 8.74
N LEU A 46 -12.98 -2.79 7.77
CA LEU A 46 -11.81 -3.28 7.03
C LEU A 46 -10.61 -3.49 7.95
N ALA A 47 -10.32 -2.53 8.83
CA ALA A 47 -9.27 -2.68 9.85
C ALA A 47 -9.51 -3.93 10.71
N THR A 48 -10.72 -4.09 11.25
CA THR A 48 -11.08 -5.22 12.12
C THR A 48 -10.90 -6.56 11.40
N GLU A 49 -11.30 -6.64 10.13
CA GLU A 49 -11.16 -7.86 9.33
C GLU A 49 -9.68 -8.17 8.98
N LEU A 50 -8.86 -7.15 8.72
CA LEU A 50 -7.43 -7.36 8.51
C LEU A 50 -6.73 -7.78 9.81
N GLN A 51 -7.16 -7.26 10.96
CA GLN A 51 -6.66 -7.67 12.28
C GLN A 51 -7.06 -9.13 12.58
N SER A 52 -8.29 -9.53 12.30
CA SER A 52 -8.75 -10.92 12.51
C SER A 52 -7.96 -11.93 11.67
N GLN A 53 -7.49 -11.52 10.49
CA GLN A 53 -6.61 -12.30 9.61
C GLN A 53 -5.13 -12.24 9.99
N GLY A 54 -4.75 -11.51 11.05
CA GLY A 54 -3.36 -11.31 11.47
C GLY A 54 -2.53 -10.47 10.50
N LEU A 55 -3.17 -9.74 9.58
CA LEU A 55 -2.53 -8.88 8.59
C LEU A 55 -2.37 -7.45 9.08
N MET A 56 -3.05 -7.07 10.16
CA MET A 56 -2.92 -5.78 10.82
C MET A 56 -2.68 -5.95 12.33
N HIS A 57 -1.74 -5.19 12.86
CA HIS A 57 -1.38 -5.18 14.28
C HIS A 57 -1.51 -3.76 14.83
N ASP A 58 -1.44 -3.61 16.15
CA ASP A 58 -1.43 -2.31 16.79
C ASP A 58 -0.13 -1.57 16.46
N LEU A 59 -0.26 -0.32 16.00
CA LEU A 59 0.80 0.52 15.43
C LEU A 59 1.31 1.57 16.41
N ASP A 60 0.59 1.80 17.49
CA ASP A 60 0.94 2.74 18.53
C ASP A 60 0.34 2.29 19.88
N PRO A 61 1.07 2.48 21.00
CA PRO A 61 0.48 2.27 22.33
C PRO A 61 -0.64 3.28 22.64
N ILE A 62 -0.65 4.45 22.00
CA ILE A 62 -1.70 5.46 22.21
C ILE A 62 -2.87 5.15 21.26
N PRO A 63 -4.09 4.86 21.78
CA PRO A 63 -5.22 4.43 20.95
C PRO A 63 -5.60 5.41 19.83
N GLU A 64 -5.51 6.72 20.08
CA GLU A 64 -5.83 7.75 19.08
C GLU A 64 -4.82 7.76 17.93
N LYS A 65 -3.52 7.61 18.25
CA LYS A 65 -2.46 7.55 17.24
C LYS A 65 -2.51 6.25 16.45
N ASP A 66 -2.79 5.15 17.12
CA ASP A 66 -2.97 3.85 16.47
C ASP A 66 -4.16 3.87 15.49
N LEU A 67 -5.29 4.45 15.89
CA LEU A 67 -6.44 4.64 15.00
C LEU A 67 -6.07 5.49 13.78
N PHE A 68 -5.37 6.61 13.99
CA PHE A 68 -4.89 7.46 12.90
C PHE A 68 -3.99 6.70 11.93
N LYS A 69 -2.97 6.00 12.45
CA LYS A 69 -2.00 5.25 11.67
C LYS A 69 -2.64 4.14 10.84
N ARG A 70 -3.55 3.37 11.44
CA ARG A 70 -4.32 2.34 10.73
C ARG A 70 -5.16 2.95 9.63
N ASN A 71 -5.89 4.03 9.92
CA ASN A 71 -6.69 4.73 8.93
C ASN A 71 -5.82 5.25 7.78
N PHE A 72 -4.67 5.83 8.08
CA PHE A 72 -3.72 6.30 7.07
C PHE A 72 -3.30 5.18 6.12
N LEU A 73 -2.90 4.02 6.66
CA LEU A 73 -2.49 2.88 5.85
C LEU A 73 -3.61 2.32 4.97
N LEU A 74 -4.82 2.25 5.51
CA LEU A 74 -5.98 1.80 4.75
C LEU A 74 -6.27 2.76 3.60
N MET A 75 -6.36 4.06 3.88
CA MET A 75 -6.66 5.07 2.88
C MET A 75 -5.55 5.16 1.82
N ASN A 76 -4.28 5.10 2.23
CA ASN A 76 -3.14 5.00 1.33
C ASN A 76 -3.31 3.82 0.36
N ALA A 77 -3.55 2.61 0.87
CA ALA A 77 -3.75 1.43 0.03
C ALA A 77 -5.00 1.53 -0.86
N LEU A 78 -6.08 2.14 -0.39
CA LEU A 78 -7.31 2.32 -1.17
C LEU A 78 -7.12 3.31 -2.32
N PHE A 79 -6.40 4.42 -2.10
CA PHE A 79 -6.06 5.36 -3.17
C PHE A 79 -5.08 4.74 -4.18
N GLU A 80 -4.13 3.93 -3.73
CA GLU A 80 -3.28 3.18 -4.65
C GLU A 80 -4.08 2.16 -5.47
N LEU A 81 -5.02 1.43 -4.85
CA LEU A 81 -5.93 0.53 -5.55
C LEU A 81 -6.80 1.26 -6.57
N GLN A 82 -7.27 2.46 -6.25
CA GLN A 82 -8.05 3.30 -7.16
C GLN A 82 -7.27 3.55 -8.45
N ASP A 83 -5.99 3.92 -8.36
CA ASP A 83 -5.13 4.13 -9.53
C ASP A 83 -4.82 2.84 -10.29
N MET A 84 -4.64 1.72 -9.59
CA MET A 84 -4.33 0.44 -10.22
C MET A 84 -5.51 -0.17 -11.00
N LEU A 85 -6.74 0.10 -10.57
CA LEU A 85 -7.93 -0.50 -11.17
C LEU A 85 -8.51 0.31 -12.33
N LEU A 86 -8.13 1.58 -12.46
CA LEU A 86 -8.54 2.41 -13.59
C LEU A 86 -7.91 1.97 -14.92
N PRO A 87 -8.60 2.19 -16.05
CA PRO A 87 -9.97 2.69 -16.19
C PRO A 87 -11.05 1.59 -16.07
N GLY A 88 -10.67 0.37 -15.65
CA GLY A 88 -11.58 -0.78 -15.67
C GLY A 88 -12.59 -0.81 -14.52
N GLN A 89 -12.19 -0.36 -13.33
CA GLN A 89 -13.05 -0.30 -12.14
C GLN A 89 -12.70 0.94 -11.32
N TRP A 90 -13.68 1.46 -10.58
CA TRP A 90 -13.52 2.58 -9.65
C TRP A 90 -13.52 2.07 -8.21
N VAL A 91 -12.57 2.55 -7.39
CA VAL A 91 -12.59 2.32 -5.93
C VAL A 91 -13.17 3.56 -5.27
N GLN A 92 -14.33 3.40 -4.63
CA GLN A 92 -14.89 4.44 -3.77
C GLN A 92 -14.19 4.41 -2.42
N THR A 93 -13.66 5.56 -1.98
CA THR A 93 -12.81 5.69 -0.79
C THR A 93 -13.52 6.43 0.36
N GLN A 94 -14.82 6.70 0.24
CA GLN A 94 -15.61 7.33 1.30
C GLN A 94 -15.61 6.42 2.53
N ALA A 95 -15.16 6.92 3.69
CA ALA A 95 -14.92 6.11 4.89
C ALA A 95 -16.10 5.26 5.38
N MET A 96 -17.34 5.63 5.00
CA MET A 96 -18.57 4.94 5.34
C MET A 96 -19.11 4.01 4.23
N ASP A 97 -18.61 4.13 3.01
CA ASP A 97 -19.01 3.33 1.84
C ASP A 97 -17.81 3.10 0.93
N ILE A 98 -16.96 2.14 1.31
CA ILE A 98 -15.77 1.71 0.58
C ILE A 98 -16.11 0.46 -0.24
N ARG A 99 -16.00 0.54 -1.56
CA ARG A 99 -16.35 -0.56 -2.47
C ARG A 99 -15.76 -0.38 -3.85
N ILE A 100 -15.72 -1.47 -4.62
CA ILE A 100 -15.32 -1.46 -6.02
C ILE A 100 -16.57 -1.37 -6.91
N LEU A 101 -16.61 -0.36 -7.78
CA LEU A 101 -17.64 -0.18 -8.80
C LEU A 101 -17.09 -0.61 -10.16
N ARG A 102 -17.84 -1.45 -10.88
CA ARG A 102 -17.48 -1.88 -12.26
C ARG A 102 -17.91 -0.88 -13.32
N ILE A 103 -18.90 -0.06 -13.00
CA ILE A 103 -19.37 1.03 -13.85
C ILE A 103 -18.75 2.29 -13.27
N LEU A 104 -17.95 2.99 -14.09
CA LEU A 104 -17.32 4.23 -13.68
C LEU A 104 -18.41 5.30 -13.47
N PRO A 105 -18.29 6.13 -12.43
CA PRO A 105 -19.14 7.31 -12.28
C PRO A 105 -19.02 8.21 -13.51
N GLY A 106 -20.15 8.78 -13.98
CA GLY A 106 -20.13 9.71 -15.12
C GLY A 106 -19.29 10.96 -14.87
N ASP A 107 -19.19 11.38 -13.60
CA ASP A 107 -18.45 12.57 -13.16
C ASP A 107 -17.10 12.22 -12.52
N ILE A 108 -16.43 11.15 -12.99
CA ILE A 108 -15.19 10.67 -12.39
C ILE A 108 -14.10 11.76 -12.31
N ASP A 109 -13.96 12.59 -13.35
CA ASP A 109 -12.96 13.67 -13.37
C ASP A 109 -13.22 14.70 -12.27
N LEU A 110 -14.50 15.03 -12.04
CA LEU A 110 -14.91 15.95 -10.98
C LEU A 110 -14.64 15.34 -9.59
N ILE A 111 -14.97 14.06 -9.41
CA ILE A 111 -14.71 13.34 -8.15
C ILE A 111 -13.21 13.29 -7.88
N GLN A 112 -12.40 12.93 -8.88
CA GLN A 112 -10.94 12.91 -8.75
C GLN A 112 -10.37 14.28 -8.43
N HIS A 113 -10.92 15.35 -9.01
CA HIS A 113 -10.50 16.71 -8.69
C HIS A 113 -10.84 17.10 -7.24
N GLN A 114 -12.04 16.73 -6.76
CA GLN A 114 -12.45 16.97 -5.37
C GLN A 114 -11.61 16.16 -4.37
N GLU A 115 -11.27 14.91 -4.70
CA GLU A 115 -10.47 14.03 -3.86
C GLU A 115 -8.96 14.31 -3.97
N ALA A 116 -8.49 15.10 -4.93
CA ALA A 116 -7.07 15.29 -5.23
C ALA A 116 -6.25 15.74 -4.00
N GLY A 117 -6.79 16.65 -3.18
CA GLY A 117 -6.13 17.10 -1.95
C GLY A 117 -6.02 15.99 -0.90
N LEU A 118 -7.12 15.26 -0.68
CA LEU A 118 -7.17 14.15 0.27
C LEU A 118 -6.27 12.99 -0.16
N LYS A 119 -6.29 12.67 -1.46
CA LYS A 119 -5.44 11.65 -2.06
C LYS A 119 -3.97 12.01 -1.91
N SER A 120 -3.59 13.25 -2.22
CA SER A 120 -2.21 13.72 -2.07
C SER A 120 -1.73 13.59 -0.62
N TYR A 121 -2.60 13.88 0.34
CA TYR A 121 -2.29 13.72 1.76
C TYR A 121 -1.96 12.27 2.14
N TYR A 122 -2.77 11.29 1.73
CA TYR A 122 -2.54 9.87 2.07
C TYR A 122 -1.45 9.19 1.25
N LEU A 123 -1.11 9.71 0.07
CA LEU A 123 0.01 9.20 -0.73
C LEU A 123 1.37 9.78 -0.29
N ASP A 124 1.37 10.81 0.55
CA ASP A 124 2.58 11.40 1.12
C ASP A 124 2.86 10.85 2.53
N TRP A 125 3.84 9.96 2.63
CA TRP A 125 4.28 9.35 3.89
C TRP A 125 4.84 10.36 4.89
N ALA A 126 5.18 11.59 4.50
CA ALA A 126 5.55 12.63 5.47
C ALA A 126 4.38 13.01 6.40
N ASN A 127 3.14 12.74 5.98
CA ASN A 127 1.94 12.93 6.82
C ASN A 127 1.71 11.77 7.81
N TYR A 128 2.43 10.66 7.63
CA TYR A 128 2.43 9.58 8.60
C TYR A 128 3.36 9.97 9.75
N ASP A 129 2.79 10.45 10.87
CA ASP A 129 3.43 11.02 12.08
C ASP A 129 4.52 10.12 12.72
N THR A 130 5.61 9.83 12.00
CA THR A 130 6.64 8.84 12.32
C THR A 130 7.85 8.98 11.39
N SER A 131 9.04 8.59 11.86
CA SER A 131 10.28 8.63 11.08
C SER A 131 10.36 7.54 10.00
N SER A 132 11.17 7.77 8.97
CA SER A 132 11.21 6.90 7.78
C SER A 132 11.68 5.46 8.03
N ASN A 133 12.60 5.28 8.97
CA ASN A 133 13.04 3.97 9.43
C ASN A 133 11.88 3.19 10.09
N VAL A 134 11.09 3.82 10.94
CA VAL A 134 9.98 3.16 11.64
C VAL A 134 8.86 2.78 10.67
N VAL A 135 8.56 3.64 9.68
CA VAL A 135 7.61 3.27 8.62
C VAL A 135 8.10 2.07 7.83
N ARG A 136 9.39 2.01 7.50
CA ARG A 136 9.99 0.87 6.80
C ARG A 136 9.87 -0.42 7.62
N ASP A 137 10.25 -0.38 8.88
CA ASP A 137 10.18 -1.54 9.79
C ASP A 137 8.74 -2.04 9.95
N MET A 138 7.80 -1.10 10.08
CA MET A 138 6.38 -1.40 10.11
C MET A 138 5.90 -2.05 8.81
N LEU A 139 6.23 -1.49 7.65
CA LEU A 139 5.87 -2.08 6.35
C LEU A 139 6.46 -3.49 6.22
N GLU A 140 7.68 -3.72 6.70
CA GLU A 140 8.31 -5.05 6.69
C GLU A 140 7.58 -6.05 7.59
N SER A 141 7.07 -5.62 8.74
CA SER A 141 6.25 -6.47 9.61
C SER A 141 4.96 -6.92 8.93
N PHE A 142 4.32 -6.03 8.15
CA PHE A 142 3.15 -6.40 7.36
C PHE A 142 3.51 -7.36 6.23
N TRP A 143 4.62 -7.16 5.54
CA TRP A 143 5.10 -8.10 4.52
C TRP A 143 5.40 -9.48 5.11
N THR A 144 5.93 -9.53 6.32
CA THR A 144 6.15 -10.78 7.07
C THR A 144 4.84 -11.50 7.36
N SER A 145 3.84 -10.76 7.85
CA SER A 145 2.50 -11.31 8.13
C SER A 145 1.81 -11.78 6.85
N TYR A 146 1.91 -10.98 5.79
CA TYR A 146 1.33 -11.29 4.49
C TYR A 146 1.95 -12.52 3.84
N LYS A 147 3.28 -12.70 3.89
CA LYS A 147 3.97 -13.91 3.39
C LYS A 147 3.40 -15.18 4.01
N SER A 148 3.18 -15.17 5.32
CA SER A 148 2.58 -16.29 6.05
C SER A 148 1.14 -16.54 5.59
N TYR A 149 0.36 -15.48 5.42
CA TYR A 149 -1.03 -15.57 4.94
C TYR A 149 -1.15 -16.19 3.54
N ILE A 150 -0.28 -15.81 2.59
CA ILE A 150 -0.28 -16.38 1.24
C ILE A 150 0.57 -17.66 1.10
N GLY A 151 1.19 -18.16 2.18
CA GLY A 151 1.95 -19.41 2.18
C GLY A 151 3.23 -19.38 1.35
N ILE A 152 3.99 -18.27 1.39
CA ILE A 152 5.35 -18.19 0.82
C ILE A 152 6.36 -18.79 1.80
N ASN A 153 7.09 -19.80 1.36
CA ASN A 153 7.95 -20.64 2.22
C ASN A 153 9.36 -20.07 2.46
N GLY A 154 9.53 -18.75 2.49
CA GLY A 154 10.80 -18.10 2.81
C GLY A 154 11.96 -18.43 1.86
N ARG A 155 11.70 -19.01 0.68
CA ARG A 155 12.72 -19.27 -0.32
C ARG A 155 13.16 -17.94 -0.92
N VAL A 156 14.43 -17.61 -0.76
CA VAL A 156 15.03 -16.43 -1.38
C VAL A 156 15.23 -16.73 -2.86
N MET A 157 14.55 -15.97 -3.72
CA MET A 157 14.72 -16.07 -5.17
C MET A 157 16.01 -15.35 -5.56
N HIS A 158 16.75 -15.88 -6.54
CA HIS A 158 17.90 -15.15 -7.07
C HIS A 158 17.45 -13.92 -7.86
N LEU A 159 18.23 -12.84 -7.80
CA LEU A 159 17.93 -11.55 -8.44
C LEU A 159 17.55 -11.66 -9.92
N THR A 160 18.34 -12.40 -10.69
CA THR A 160 18.10 -12.61 -12.13
C THR A 160 16.82 -13.41 -12.39
N GLN A 161 16.48 -14.34 -11.50
CA GLN A 161 15.23 -15.09 -11.59
C GLN A 161 14.04 -14.20 -11.23
N ALA A 162 14.14 -13.35 -10.21
CA ALA A 162 13.10 -12.40 -9.83
C ALA A 162 12.77 -11.43 -10.97
N LEU A 163 13.78 -10.88 -11.63
CA LEU A 163 13.58 -10.03 -12.80
C LEU A 163 12.89 -10.78 -13.95
N ARG A 164 13.29 -12.03 -14.19
CA ARG A 164 12.65 -12.88 -15.21
C ARG A 164 11.18 -13.16 -14.89
N VAL A 165 10.85 -13.44 -13.62
CA VAL A 165 9.46 -13.62 -13.17
C VAL A 165 8.65 -12.35 -13.39
N LEU A 166 9.25 -11.18 -13.15
CA LEU A 166 8.61 -9.89 -13.47
C LEU A 166 8.65 -9.54 -14.96
N GLU A 167 9.19 -10.39 -15.83
CA GLU A 167 9.33 -10.12 -17.27
C GLU A 167 10.17 -8.85 -17.56
N LEU A 168 11.24 -8.64 -16.79
CA LEU A 168 12.11 -7.46 -16.85
C LEU A 168 13.57 -7.81 -17.18
N ASP A 169 14.25 -6.84 -17.78
CA ASP A 169 15.68 -6.88 -18.02
C ASP A 169 16.49 -6.61 -16.74
N VAL A 170 17.76 -7.04 -16.72
CA VAL A 170 18.70 -6.77 -15.61
C VAL A 170 18.93 -5.29 -15.36
N SER A 171 18.78 -4.45 -16.40
CA SER A 171 18.90 -2.99 -16.35
C SER A 171 17.61 -2.27 -15.94
N ALA A 172 16.52 -2.98 -15.65
CA ALA A 172 15.26 -2.37 -15.26
C ALA A 172 15.40 -1.50 -14.01
N SER A 173 14.91 -0.27 -14.10
CA SER A 173 14.85 0.68 -12.98
C SER A 173 13.84 0.25 -11.93
N ASP A 174 13.98 0.74 -10.69
CA ASP A 174 13.05 0.39 -9.61
C ASP A 174 11.63 0.87 -9.88
N ARG A 175 11.48 1.95 -10.66
CA ARG A 175 10.17 2.41 -11.15
C ARG A 175 9.53 1.39 -12.09
N GLU A 176 10.31 0.81 -12.99
CA GLU A 176 9.83 -0.24 -13.90
C GLU A 176 9.49 -1.52 -13.14
N ILE A 177 10.34 -1.91 -12.19
CA ILE A 177 10.11 -3.03 -11.29
C ILE A 177 8.78 -2.87 -10.54
N ARG A 178 8.60 -1.75 -9.82
CA ARG A 178 7.35 -1.48 -9.08
C ARG A 178 6.11 -1.50 -9.98
N ARG A 179 6.18 -0.82 -11.13
CA ARG A 179 5.07 -0.77 -12.09
C ARG A 179 4.69 -2.16 -12.58
N GLN A 180 5.69 -2.96 -12.96
CA GLN A 180 5.48 -4.28 -13.53
C GLN A 180 5.05 -5.30 -12.46
N TRP A 181 5.59 -5.21 -11.25
CA TRP A 181 5.10 -5.93 -10.08
C TRP A 181 3.61 -5.68 -9.86
N ARG A 182 3.17 -4.43 -9.74
CA ARG A 182 1.75 -4.08 -9.54
C ARG A 182 0.86 -4.63 -10.66
N LYS A 183 1.31 -4.53 -11.91
CA LYS A 183 0.60 -5.07 -13.08
C LYS A 183 0.43 -6.60 -13.02
N LEU A 184 1.52 -7.33 -12.73
CA LEU A 184 1.49 -8.79 -12.69
C LEU A 184 0.77 -9.32 -11.45
N ALA A 185 0.97 -8.69 -10.29
CA ALA A 185 0.26 -8.99 -9.06
C ALA A 185 -1.26 -8.81 -9.26
N LEU A 186 -1.67 -7.70 -9.89
CA LEU A 186 -3.07 -7.51 -10.25
C LEU A 186 -3.53 -8.59 -11.23
N LYS A 187 -2.81 -8.86 -12.32
CA LYS A 187 -3.19 -9.88 -13.32
C LYS A 187 -3.41 -11.27 -12.71
N TRP A 188 -2.51 -11.72 -11.86
CA TRP A 188 -2.51 -13.07 -11.32
C TRP A 188 -3.27 -13.23 -10.01
N HIS A 189 -3.79 -12.14 -9.43
CA HIS A 189 -4.52 -12.18 -8.15
C HIS A 189 -5.65 -13.23 -8.17
N PRO A 190 -5.74 -14.14 -7.17
CA PRO A 190 -6.65 -15.29 -7.20
C PRO A 190 -8.13 -14.93 -7.27
N ASP A 191 -8.53 -13.81 -6.68
CA ASP A 191 -9.93 -13.36 -6.69
C ASP A 191 -10.34 -12.70 -8.02
N ARG A 192 -9.40 -12.54 -8.97
CA ARG A 192 -9.71 -12.05 -10.32
C ARG A 192 -10.03 -13.19 -11.28
N GLN A 193 -10.86 -12.86 -12.26
CA GLN A 193 -11.14 -13.75 -13.38
C GLN A 193 -9.84 -14.04 -14.15
N GLY A 194 -9.47 -15.33 -14.25
CA GLY A 194 -8.21 -15.75 -14.88
C GLY A 194 -6.97 -15.58 -13.99
N GLY A 195 -7.15 -15.31 -12.70
CA GLY A 195 -6.07 -15.30 -11.72
C GLY A 195 -5.49 -16.69 -11.46
N ASP A 196 -4.27 -16.72 -10.91
CA ASP A 196 -3.56 -17.95 -10.56
C ASP A 196 -2.76 -17.71 -9.27
N ALA A 197 -3.18 -18.36 -8.19
CA ALA A 197 -2.56 -18.23 -6.86
C ALA A 197 -1.08 -18.68 -6.85
N ALA A 198 -0.67 -19.63 -7.69
CA ALA A 198 0.73 -20.05 -7.78
C ALA A 198 1.57 -18.97 -8.46
N ARG A 199 1.09 -18.42 -9.57
CA ARG A 199 1.75 -17.28 -10.26
C ARG A 199 1.80 -16.04 -9.39
N PHE A 200 0.72 -15.74 -8.67
CA PHE A 200 0.68 -14.62 -7.75
C PHE A 200 1.74 -14.75 -6.66
N ARG A 201 1.88 -15.93 -6.05
CA ARG A 201 2.95 -16.20 -5.06
C ARG A 201 4.35 -16.05 -5.66
N GLU A 202 4.58 -16.57 -6.86
CA GLU A 202 5.86 -16.44 -7.57
C GLU A 202 6.21 -14.95 -7.80
N VAL A 203 5.23 -14.15 -8.21
CA VAL A 203 5.37 -12.71 -8.43
C VAL A 203 5.62 -11.98 -7.10
N CYS A 204 4.96 -12.39 -6.00
CA CYS A 204 5.20 -11.85 -4.66
C CYS A 204 6.64 -12.12 -4.19
N GLU A 205 7.14 -13.33 -4.38
CA GLU A 205 8.52 -13.72 -4.04
C GLU A 205 9.55 -12.91 -4.85
N ALA A 206 9.29 -12.71 -6.14
CA ALA A 206 10.13 -11.88 -6.99
C ALA A 206 10.19 -10.44 -6.50
N TRP A 207 9.05 -9.84 -6.15
CA TRP A 207 9.01 -8.48 -5.59
C TRP A 207 9.74 -8.37 -4.26
N GLN A 208 9.59 -9.35 -3.36
CA GLN A 208 10.34 -9.37 -2.10
C GLN A 208 11.85 -9.36 -2.31
N THR A 209 12.33 -10.06 -3.34
CA THR A 209 13.74 -10.10 -3.70
C THR A 209 14.22 -8.75 -4.26
N LEU A 210 13.38 -8.03 -5.00
CA LEU A 210 13.76 -6.84 -5.75
C LEU A 210 13.56 -5.53 -4.99
N ARG A 211 12.61 -5.47 -4.06
CA ARG A 211 12.28 -4.25 -3.29
C ARG A 211 13.40 -3.76 -2.36
N GLY A 212 14.37 -4.63 -2.04
CA GLY A 212 15.54 -4.30 -1.22
C GLY A 212 16.67 -3.59 -1.98
N ARG A 213 16.60 -3.48 -3.32
CA ARG A 213 17.62 -2.77 -4.14
C ARG A 213 17.78 -1.29 -3.78
N ASP A 214 16.81 -0.69 -3.08
CA ASP A 214 16.82 0.69 -2.62
C ASP A 214 17.71 0.92 -1.36
N SER A 215 18.44 -0.08 -0.84
CA SER A 215 19.10 0.00 0.49
C SER A 215 20.63 0.15 0.52
N ASP A 216 21.29 0.35 -0.63
CA ASP A 216 22.73 0.67 -0.70
C ASP A 216 22.98 2.07 -1.27
#